data_AF-A0A924P7N2-F1
#
_entry.id   AF-A0A924P7N2-F1
#
_cell.length_a   1.000
_cell.length_b   1.000
_cell.length_c   1.000
_cell.angle_alpha   90.00
_cell.angle_beta   90.00
_cell.angle_gamma   90.00
#
_symmetry.space_group_name_H-M   'P 1'
#
loop_
_entity.id
_entity.type
_entity.pdbx_description
1 polymer ?
#
loop_
_entity_poly.entity_id
_entity_poly.type
_entity_poly.pdbx_seq_one_letter_code
_entity_poly.pdbx_strand_id
1 'polypeptide(L)'
;MKLPHLAHLSALSSKLVATLFATTLTLASIPALALGFVSTAHADTSRGEALQNQGIRLKSVERQLALQDQQILDYYLAAIDSVLSRYPSPMPSASFMCISDGQSGPFERFTLTNTATGATLGNPTTLDTCRKLLLVQKYDLICLSNGENGPFEKFAPYDTVLGKFLGGPTAFKTCQTMVTRSEPSLLCTSNGEGGPFEKLSLYNRKLDRAIGGGTQLEQCLSTISQ
;
A
#
# COMPACT_ATOMS: atom_id res chain seq x y z
N MET A 1 -32.84 39.60 -10.40
CA MET A 1 -32.64 39.26 -8.98
C MET A 1 -31.24 38.66 -8.81
N LYS A 2 -30.41 39.30 -7.97
CA LYS A 2 -29.25 38.82 -7.19
C LYS A 2 -28.30 37.72 -7.76
N LEU A 3 -27.04 38.13 -8.01
CA LEU A 3 -25.78 37.37 -7.84
C LEU A 3 -25.51 37.07 -6.33
N PRO A 4 -24.42 36.39 -5.89
CA PRO A 4 -23.55 35.31 -6.41
C PRO A 4 -23.19 34.24 -5.31
N HIS A 5 -22.29 33.28 -5.62
CA HIS A 5 -21.36 32.50 -4.73
C HIS A 5 -21.15 31.09 -5.36
N LEU A 6 -19.99 30.49 -5.58
CA LEU A 6 -18.62 30.63 -5.06
C LEU A 6 -17.64 30.08 -6.12
N ALA A 7 -16.87 30.97 -6.73
CA ALA A 7 -15.55 30.66 -7.23
C ALA A 7 -14.61 30.69 -6.02
N HIS A 8 -14.25 29.55 -5.45
CA HIS A 8 -13.41 29.50 -4.25
C HIS A 8 -12.63 28.19 -4.12
N LEU A 9 -11.94 27.76 -5.17
CA LEU A 9 -11.00 26.63 -5.06
C LEU A 9 -9.64 26.84 -5.74
N SER A 10 -9.35 28.02 -6.28
CA SER A 10 -8.05 28.34 -6.89
C SER A 10 -7.16 29.31 -6.07
N ALA A 11 -7.50 29.60 -4.81
CA ALA A 11 -6.82 30.62 -4.01
C ALA A 11 -6.21 30.12 -2.68
N LEU A 12 -5.84 28.84 -2.59
CA LEU A 12 -5.25 28.25 -1.38
C LEU A 12 -3.79 27.81 -1.51
N SER A 13 -3.14 28.00 -2.67
CA SER A 13 -1.72 27.64 -2.84
C SER A 13 -0.71 28.77 -2.59
N SER A 14 -1.13 29.98 -2.21
CA SER A 14 -0.23 31.15 -2.11
C SER A 14 -0.22 31.86 -0.75
N LYS A 15 -0.77 31.28 0.30
CA LYS A 15 -0.77 31.88 1.65
C LYS A 15 0.06 31.15 2.71
N LEU A 16 0.81 30.10 2.35
CA LEU A 16 1.70 29.41 3.29
C LEU A 16 3.19 29.78 3.19
N VAL A 17 3.57 30.65 2.24
CA VAL A 17 4.98 31.00 1.98
C VAL A 17 5.36 32.41 2.49
N ALA A 18 4.43 33.15 3.09
CA ALA A 18 4.63 34.58 3.41
C ALA A 18 4.49 34.95 4.89
N THR A 19 4.87 34.06 5.82
CA THR A 19 4.72 34.30 7.27
C THR A 19 5.98 34.03 8.08
N LEU A 20 7.16 34.35 7.56
CA LEU A 20 8.42 34.28 8.34
C LEU A 20 9.38 35.44 8.13
N PHE A 21 8.94 36.55 7.53
CA PHE A 21 9.76 37.76 7.40
C PHE A 21 8.94 39.00 7.76
N ALA A 22 8.81 39.28 9.07
CA ALA A 22 8.64 40.63 9.60
C ALA A 22 8.46 40.57 11.12
N THR A 23 9.53 40.80 11.86
CA THR A 23 9.50 41.55 13.14
C THR A 23 10.89 42.12 13.36
N THR A 24 11.07 43.33 12.86
CA THR A 24 12.15 44.27 13.19
C THR A 24 11.71 45.18 14.35
N LEU A 25 12.70 45.88 14.93
CA LEU A 25 12.72 46.93 15.98
C LEU A 25 13.21 46.44 17.34
N THR A 26 14.17 47.07 18.05
CA THR A 26 14.95 48.32 17.89
C THR A 26 16.09 48.28 18.92
N LEU A 27 17.34 48.54 18.54
CA LEU A 27 18.08 49.81 18.74
C LEU A 27 18.47 50.10 20.21
N ALA A 28 19.77 50.00 20.55
CA ALA A 28 20.47 50.98 21.40
C ALA A 28 21.98 50.70 21.52
N SER A 29 22.76 51.75 21.23
CA SER A 29 24.09 52.09 21.78
C SER A 29 25.30 51.19 21.51
N ILE A 30 26.10 51.63 20.54
CA ILE A 30 27.56 51.55 20.57
C ILE A 30 28.07 52.66 21.52
N PRO A 31 29.04 52.38 22.41
CA PRO A 31 30.11 53.33 22.65
C PRO A 31 31.44 52.74 22.20
N ALA A 32 32.12 53.52 21.37
CA ALA A 32 33.50 53.29 20.98
C ALA A 32 34.46 53.70 22.11
N LEU A 33 35.68 53.15 22.03
CA LEU A 33 36.96 53.58 22.63
C LEU A 33 37.23 53.23 24.10
N ALA A 34 38.19 52.31 24.32
CA ALA A 34 39.51 52.69 24.83
C ALA A 34 40.53 51.54 24.67
N LEU A 35 41.57 51.80 23.88
CA LEU A 35 42.84 51.07 23.93
C LEU A 35 43.46 51.22 25.33
N GLY A 36 43.96 50.13 25.91
CA GLY A 36 44.71 50.16 27.16
C GLY A 36 45.47 48.86 27.35
N PHE A 37 46.79 48.95 27.17
CA PHE A 37 47.76 47.86 27.29
C PHE A 37 47.84 47.25 28.71
N VAL A 38 48.43 46.05 28.74
CA VAL A 38 49.14 45.36 29.84
C VAL A 38 48.30 44.45 30.76
N SER A 39 48.35 43.17 30.41
CA SER A 39 48.63 42.01 31.26
C SER A 39 48.41 42.14 32.78
N THR A 40 47.47 41.36 33.31
CA THR A 40 47.76 40.47 34.46
C THR A 40 47.04 39.14 34.26
N ALA A 41 47.85 38.09 34.12
CA ALA A 41 47.42 36.71 34.14
C ALA A 41 46.91 36.32 35.55
N HIS A 42 46.08 35.28 35.59
CA HIS A 42 45.64 34.50 36.77
C HIS A 42 44.29 34.88 37.40
N ALA A 43 43.19 34.83 36.63
CA ALA A 43 41.85 34.57 37.18
C ALA A 43 40.81 34.17 36.10
N ASP A 44 41.10 33.28 35.15
CA ASP A 44 40.11 32.96 34.08
C ASP A 44 40.05 31.49 33.61
N THR A 45 40.83 30.59 34.21
CA THR A 45 40.77 29.17 33.84
C THR A 45 39.53 28.47 34.41
N SER A 46 39.12 28.78 35.64
CA SER A 46 37.94 28.17 36.26
C SER A 46 36.61 28.58 35.62
N ARG A 47 36.54 29.78 35.04
CA ARG A 47 35.36 30.32 34.35
C ARG A 47 35.24 29.77 32.92
N GLY A 48 36.38 29.61 32.24
CA GLY A 48 36.45 28.93 30.94
C GLY A 48 36.08 27.44 31.04
N GLU A 49 36.58 26.72 32.04
CA GLU A 49 36.24 25.31 32.28
C GLU A 49 34.75 25.11 32.66
N ALA A 50 34.17 26.04 33.43
CA ALA A 50 32.75 26.00 33.78
C ALA A 50 31.84 26.20 32.56
N LEU A 51 32.17 27.15 31.67
CA LEU A 51 31.41 27.40 30.44
C LEU A 51 31.54 26.25 29.44
N GLN A 52 32.72 25.64 29.34
CA GLN A 52 32.94 24.48 28.48
C GLN A 52 32.15 23.26 28.97
N ASN A 53 32.11 23.01 30.28
CA ASN A 53 31.30 21.94 30.88
C ASN A 53 29.80 22.17 30.70
N GLN A 54 29.32 23.42 30.78
CA GLN A 54 27.92 23.74 30.49
C GLN A 54 27.58 23.55 29.01
N GLY A 55 28.47 23.92 28.08
CA GLY A 55 28.29 23.68 26.65
C GLY A 55 28.23 22.19 26.28
N ILE A 56 29.02 21.35 26.94
CA ILE A 56 28.97 19.88 26.77
C ILE A 56 27.65 19.31 27.30
N ARG A 57 27.18 19.78 28.47
CA ARG A 57 25.89 19.37 29.03
C ARG A 57 24.73 19.80 28.16
N LEU A 58 24.74 21.01 27.62
CA LEU A 58 23.70 21.50 26.71
C LEU A 58 23.65 20.68 25.41
N LYS A 59 24.80 20.38 24.79
CA LYS A 59 24.86 19.48 23.62
C LYS A 59 24.37 18.06 23.92
N SER A 60 24.63 17.56 25.12
CA SER A 60 24.13 16.25 25.56
C SER A 60 22.61 16.26 25.71
N VAL A 61 22.05 17.30 26.33
CA VAL A 61 20.60 17.47 26.50
C VAL A 61 19.92 17.65 25.13
N GLU A 62 20.51 18.43 24.23
CA GLU A 62 20.01 18.65 22.87
C GLU A 62 19.98 17.34 22.05
N ARG A 63 21.04 16.50 22.14
CA ARG A 63 21.02 15.16 21.53
C ARG A 63 19.98 14.24 22.15
N GLN A 64 19.83 14.28 23.47
CA GLN A 64 18.85 13.43 24.16
C GLN A 64 17.42 13.85 23.81
N LEU A 65 17.14 15.15 23.73
CA LEU A 65 15.86 15.67 23.26
C LEU A 65 15.57 15.21 21.83
N ALA A 66 16.53 15.37 20.92
CA ALA A 66 16.37 14.96 19.52
C ALA A 66 16.12 13.45 19.37
N LEU A 67 16.79 12.62 20.18
CA LEU A 67 16.58 11.17 20.19
C LEU A 67 15.22 10.79 20.79
N GLN A 68 14.79 11.48 21.84
CA GLN A 68 13.51 11.21 22.49
C GLN A 68 12.33 11.65 21.61
N ASP A 69 12.47 12.79 20.93
CA ASP A 69 11.51 13.27 19.93
C ASP A 69 11.44 12.34 18.72
N GLN A 70 12.57 11.79 18.27
CA GLN A 70 12.59 10.75 17.23
C GLN A 70 11.88 9.48 17.68
N GLN A 71 12.14 8.98 18.90
CA GLN A 71 11.48 7.79 19.42
C GLN A 71 9.96 7.97 19.56
N ILE A 72 9.53 9.16 19.98
CA ILE A 72 8.10 9.50 20.07
C ILE A 72 7.49 9.57 18.67
N LEU A 73 8.17 10.18 17.71
CA LEU A 73 7.71 10.25 16.32
C LEU A 73 7.60 8.84 15.71
N ASP A 74 8.61 7.99 15.90
CA ASP A 74 8.60 6.60 15.43
C ASP A 74 7.48 5.78 16.08
N TYR A 75 7.22 6.00 17.38
CA TYR A 75 6.09 5.39 18.07
C TYR A 75 4.74 5.81 17.47
N TYR A 76 4.55 7.10 17.20
CA TYR A 76 3.33 7.58 16.58
C TYR A 76 3.19 7.14 15.12
N LEU A 77 4.28 7.07 14.37
CA LEU A 77 4.28 6.53 13.01
C LEU A 77 3.92 5.05 13.01
N ALA A 78 4.49 4.24 13.91
CA ALA A 78 4.14 2.83 14.07
C ALA A 78 2.67 2.64 14.50
N ALA A 79 2.15 3.52 15.36
CA ALA A 79 0.75 3.51 15.76
C ALA A 79 -0.18 3.89 14.59
N ILE A 80 0.20 4.88 13.78
CA ILE A 80 -0.51 5.28 12.57
C ILE A 80 -0.49 4.12 11.57
N ASP A 81 0.66 3.48 11.32
CA ASP A 81 0.77 2.30 10.45
C ASP A 81 -0.07 1.13 10.94
N SER A 82 -0.14 0.90 12.27
CA SER A 82 -1.00 -0.13 12.87
C SER A 82 -2.49 0.16 12.71
N VAL A 83 -2.87 1.43 12.71
CA VAL A 83 -4.26 1.85 12.48
C VAL A 83 -4.57 1.77 10.98
N LEU A 84 -3.69 2.28 10.13
CA LEU A 84 -3.82 2.24 8.67
C LEU A 84 -3.82 0.81 8.13
N SER A 85 -3.07 -0.12 8.71
CA SER A 85 -3.09 -1.54 8.31
C SER A 85 -4.43 -2.23 8.56
N ARG A 86 -5.31 -1.64 9.38
CA ARG A 86 -6.67 -2.15 9.65
C ARG A 86 -7.70 -1.60 8.66
N TYR A 87 -7.38 -0.49 8.00
CA TYR A 87 -8.16 0.00 6.88
C TYR A 87 -7.64 -0.67 5.62
N PRO A 88 -8.45 -1.46 4.88
CA PRO A 88 -8.06 -1.81 3.54
C PRO A 88 -7.88 -0.49 2.79
N SER A 89 -6.63 -0.17 2.45
CA SER A 89 -6.36 0.86 1.45
C SER A 89 -7.32 0.59 0.30
N PRO A 90 -8.05 1.60 -0.25
CA PRO A 90 -8.65 1.45 -1.55
C PRO A 90 -7.48 1.23 -2.50
N MET A 91 -7.08 -0.04 -2.63
CA MET A 91 -5.90 -0.40 -3.40
C MET A 91 -6.12 0.18 -4.79
N PRO A 92 -5.09 0.76 -5.41
CA PRO A 92 -5.17 1.05 -6.83
C PRO A 92 -5.51 -0.29 -7.47
N SER A 93 -6.75 -0.44 -7.94
CA SER A 93 -7.16 -1.60 -8.70
C SER A 93 -6.13 -1.74 -9.79
N ALA A 94 -5.25 -2.75 -9.70
CA ALA A 94 -4.20 -2.94 -10.69
C ALA A 94 -4.91 -2.91 -12.04
N SER A 95 -4.58 -1.92 -12.86
CA SER A 95 -5.29 -1.71 -14.11
C SER A 95 -4.82 -2.82 -15.04
N PHE A 96 -5.63 -3.85 -15.18
CA PHE A 96 -5.35 -4.96 -16.08
C PHE A 96 -5.96 -4.67 -17.45
N MET A 97 -5.31 -5.17 -18.50
CA MET A 97 -5.86 -5.15 -19.86
C MET A 97 -5.61 -6.49 -20.55
N CYS A 98 -6.42 -6.78 -21.56
CA CYS A 98 -6.23 -7.94 -22.43
C CYS A 98 -5.35 -7.55 -23.60
N ILE A 99 -4.16 -8.12 -23.68
CA ILE A 99 -3.21 -7.88 -24.78
C ILE A 99 -3.19 -9.09 -25.71
N SER A 100 -3.37 -8.83 -27.00
CA SER A 100 -3.29 -9.83 -28.07
C SER A 100 -1.86 -10.36 -28.23
N ASP A 101 -1.73 -11.63 -28.63
CA ASP A 101 -0.47 -12.25 -29.04
C ASP A 101 0.00 -11.80 -30.44
N GLY A 102 -0.77 -10.94 -31.11
CA GLY A 102 -0.44 -10.39 -32.42
C GLY A 102 -0.89 -11.25 -33.60
N GLN A 103 -1.51 -12.40 -33.35
CA GLN A 103 -2.21 -13.13 -34.40
C GLN A 103 -3.55 -12.48 -34.70
N SER A 104 -4.15 -12.78 -35.87
CA SER A 104 -5.50 -12.32 -36.19
C SER A 104 -6.39 -13.49 -36.56
N GLY A 105 -7.68 -13.38 -36.23
CA GLY A 105 -8.69 -14.39 -36.54
C GLY A 105 -9.00 -15.32 -35.36
N PRO A 106 -9.57 -16.50 -35.62
CA PRO A 106 -10.17 -17.35 -34.58
C PRO A 106 -9.17 -17.99 -33.61
N PHE A 107 -7.87 -17.91 -33.92
CA PHE A 107 -6.79 -18.41 -33.08
C PHE A 107 -6.07 -17.30 -32.29
N GLU A 108 -6.48 -16.04 -32.46
CA GLU A 108 -5.93 -14.91 -31.71
C GLU A 108 -6.14 -15.12 -30.22
N ARG A 109 -5.06 -14.98 -29.44
CA ARG A 109 -5.08 -15.22 -28.00
C ARG A 109 -4.74 -13.96 -27.24
N PHE A 110 -5.31 -13.85 -26.05
CA PHE A 110 -5.23 -12.66 -25.22
C PHE A 110 -4.71 -13.03 -23.85
N THR A 111 -3.70 -12.29 -23.39
CA THR A 111 -3.14 -12.44 -22.05
C THR A 111 -3.53 -11.25 -21.20
N LEU A 112 -3.76 -11.51 -19.92
CA LEU A 112 -4.06 -10.44 -18.97
C LEU A 112 -2.75 -9.78 -18.56
N THR A 113 -2.64 -8.46 -18.73
CA THR A 113 -1.40 -7.72 -18.47
C THR A 113 -1.66 -6.59 -17.50
N ASN A 114 -0.83 -6.49 -16.47
CA ASN A 114 -0.81 -5.35 -15.57
C ASN A 114 -0.22 -4.14 -16.31
N THR A 115 -1.01 -3.09 -16.48
CA THR A 115 -0.61 -1.90 -17.23
C THR A 115 0.41 -1.03 -16.52
N ALA A 116 0.51 -1.13 -15.19
CA ALA A 116 1.49 -0.37 -14.43
C ALA A 116 2.90 -0.99 -14.55
N THR A 117 3.00 -2.31 -14.62
CA THR A 117 4.28 -3.03 -14.63
C THR A 117 4.65 -3.64 -15.99
N GLY A 118 3.67 -3.77 -16.90
CA GLY A 118 3.81 -4.53 -18.15
C GLY A 118 3.86 -6.04 -17.96
N ALA A 119 3.70 -6.55 -16.72
CA ALA A 119 3.76 -7.97 -16.44
C ALA A 119 2.50 -8.70 -16.92
N THR A 120 2.69 -9.79 -17.67
CA THR A 120 1.63 -10.70 -18.07
C THR A 120 1.30 -11.67 -16.94
N LEU A 121 0.00 -11.99 -16.79
CA LEU A 121 -0.53 -12.90 -15.79
C LEU A 121 -1.31 -14.04 -16.45
N GLY A 122 -1.01 -15.26 -16.02
CA GLY A 122 -1.67 -16.47 -16.50
C GLY A 122 -1.30 -16.81 -17.93
N ASN A 123 -1.99 -17.82 -18.47
CA ASN A 123 -1.77 -18.26 -19.84
C ASN A 123 -2.76 -17.57 -20.80
N PRO A 124 -2.41 -17.46 -22.10
CA PRO A 124 -3.27 -16.82 -23.10
C PRO A 124 -4.62 -17.51 -23.21
N THR A 125 -5.70 -16.72 -23.28
CA THR A 125 -7.08 -17.19 -23.40
C THR A 125 -7.79 -16.53 -24.60
N THR A 126 -9.07 -16.79 -24.80
CA THR A 126 -9.89 -16.09 -25.80
C THR A 126 -10.18 -14.65 -25.34
N LEU A 127 -10.48 -13.75 -26.28
CA LEU A 127 -10.84 -12.36 -25.95
C LEU A 127 -12.00 -12.25 -24.96
N ASP A 128 -13.04 -13.07 -25.17
CA ASP A 128 -14.24 -13.07 -24.34
C ASP A 128 -13.92 -13.51 -22.91
N THR A 129 -13.18 -14.61 -22.75
CA THR A 129 -12.71 -15.06 -21.44
C THR A 129 -11.84 -14.00 -20.78
N CYS A 130 -10.85 -13.44 -21.49
CA CYS A 130 -9.96 -12.42 -20.93
C CYS A 130 -10.74 -11.20 -20.42
N ARG A 131 -11.71 -10.70 -21.20
CA ARG A 131 -12.59 -9.60 -20.77
C ARG A 131 -13.39 -9.94 -19.54
N LYS A 132 -13.91 -11.17 -19.44
CA LYS A 132 -14.62 -11.61 -18.23
C LYS A 132 -13.69 -11.70 -17.02
N LEU A 133 -12.43 -12.11 -17.19
CA LEU A 133 -11.44 -12.11 -16.11
C LEU A 133 -11.19 -10.71 -15.55
N LEU A 134 -11.16 -9.67 -16.40
CA LEU A 134 -11.04 -8.29 -15.96
C LEU A 134 -12.20 -7.83 -15.06
N LEU A 135 -13.40 -8.39 -15.23
CA LEU A 135 -14.57 -8.04 -14.43
C LEU A 135 -14.62 -8.77 -13.08
N VAL A 136 -13.78 -9.79 -12.89
CA VAL A 136 -13.80 -10.67 -11.72
C VAL A 136 -12.55 -10.42 -10.88
N GLN A 137 -12.60 -9.33 -10.10
CA GLN A 137 -11.52 -8.93 -9.22
C GLN A 137 -12.07 -8.56 -7.84
N LYS A 138 -11.45 -9.07 -6.77
CA LYS A 138 -11.79 -8.70 -5.39
C LYS A 138 -10.61 -8.98 -4.46
N TYR A 139 -10.25 -8.04 -3.58
CA TYR A 139 -9.18 -8.20 -2.57
C TYR A 139 -7.86 -8.78 -3.13
N ASP A 140 -7.43 -8.26 -4.29
CA ASP A 140 -6.22 -8.71 -5.00
C ASP A 140 -6.26 -10.17 -5.49
N LEU A 141 -7.47 -10.71 -5.58
CA LEU A 141 -7.73 -12.00 -6.20
C LEU A 141 -8.32 -11.77 -7.58
N ILE A 142 -7.77 -12.49 -8.55
CA ILE A 142 -8.28 -12.59 -9.90
C ILE A 142 -8.34 -14.07 -10.30
N CYS A 143 -9.24 -14.43 -11.20
CA CYS A 143 -9.16 -15.74 -11.84
C CYS A 143 -8.11 -15.69 -12.96
N LEU A 144 -7.31 -16.74 -13.12
CA LEU A 144 -6.41 -16.86 -14.27
C LEU A 144 -6.63 -18.18 -14.98
N SER A 145 -6.55 -18.13 -16.32
CA SER A 145 -6.68 -19.30 -17.19
C SER A 145 -5.42 -20.15 -17.19
N ASN A 146 -5.59 -21.47 -17.33
CA ASN A 146 -4.52 -22.41 -17.64
C ASN A 146 -4.12 -22.43 -19.13
N GLY A 147 -4.81 -21.68 -19.99
CA GLY A 147 -4.47 -21.51 -21.41
C GLY A 147 -5.04 -22.56 -22.36
N GLU A 148 -5.81 -23.51 -21.84
CA GLU A 148 -6.56 -24.46 -22.67
C GLU A 148 -7.70 -23.76 -23.42
N ASN A 149 -8.45 -24.53 -24.22
CA ASN A 149 -9.49 -24.00 -25.10
C ASN A 149 -10.86 -24.62 -24.83
N GLY A 150 -11.89 -23.78 -24.92
CA GLY A 150 -13.28 -24.21 -24.85
C GLY A 150 -13.62 -24.88 -23.51
N PRO A 151 -14.30 -26.03 -23.49
CA PRO A 151 -14.81 -26.65 -22.26
C PRO A 151 -13.70 -27.23 -21.35
N PHE A 152 -12.49 -27.40 -21.88
CA PHE A 152 -11.35 -27.90 -21.12
C PHE A 152 -10.65 -26.78 -20.36
N GLU A 153 -10.81 -25.52 -20.79
CA GLU A 153 -10.21 -24.36 -20.14
C GLU A 153 -10.57 -24.30 -18.65
N LYS A 154 -9.51 -24.29 -17.82
CA LYS A 154 -9.62 -24.23 -16.37
C LYS A 154 -9.04 -22.94 -15.83
N PHE A 155 -9.53 -22.59 -14.65
CA PHE A 155 -9.24 -21.33 -13.98
C PHE A 155 -8.93 -21.59 -12.53
N ALA A 156 -7.98 -20.87 -11.97
CA ALA A 156 -7.71 -20.89 -10.55
C ALA A 156 -7.62 -19.46 -10.02
N PRO A 157 -8.04 -19.21 -8.76
CA PRO A 157 -7.78 -17.94 -8.11
C PRO A 157 -6.27 -17.69 -8.03
N TYR A 158 -5.87 -16.47 -8.32
CA TYR A 158 -4.49 -16.00 -8.24
C TYR A 158 -4.45 -14.78 -7.35
N ASP A 159 -3.53 -14.80 -6.39
CA ASP A 159 -3.27 -13.67 -5.51
C ASP A 159 -2.22 -12.78 -6.15
N THR A 160 -2.62 -11.58 -6.58
CA THR A 160 -1.74 -10.65 -7.29
C THR A 160 -0.71 -9.98 -6.40
N VAL A 161 -0.90 -10.03 -5.07
CA VAL A 161 0.08 -9.53 -4.09
C VAL A 161 1.14 -10.59 -3.81
N LEU A 162 0.71 -11.84 -3.59
CA LEU A 162 1.63 -12.96 -3.32
C LEU A 162 2.25 -13.56 -4.59
N GLY A 163 1.70 -13.26 -5.76
CA GLY A 163 2.17 -13.75 -7.03
C GLY A 163 1.95 -15.25 -7.25
N LYS A 164 0.92 -15.85 -6.64
CA LYS A 164 0.70 -17.31 -6.65
C LYS A 164 -0.76 -17.71 -6.84
N PHE A 165 -0.94 -18.92 -7.37
CA PHE A 165 -2.25 -19.57 -7.43
C PHE A 165 -2.68 -20.07 -6.05
N LEU A 166 -3.98 -19.97 -5.78
CA LEU A 166 -4.62 -20.45 -4.56
C LEU A 166 -5.55 -21.62 -4.90
N GLY A 167 -5.11 -22.83 -4.55
CA GLY A 167 -5.83 -24.07 -4.83
C GLY A 167 -5.64 -24.60 -6.24
N GLY A 168 -6.54 -25.51 -6.62
CA GLY A 168 -6.53 -26.21 -7.89
C GLY A 168 -7.37 -25.55 -8.99
N PRO A 169 -7.19 -26.01 -10.24
CA PRO A 169 -7.95 -25.56 -11.40
C PRO A 169 -9.43 -25.96 -11.35
N THR A 170 -10.31 -25.06 -11.80
CA THR A 170 -11.77 -25.26 -11.80
C THR A 170 -12.43 -24.63 -13.03
N ALA A 171 -13.76 -24.77 -13.17
CA ALA A 171 -14.53 -24.05 -14.17
C ALA A 171 -14.54 -22.53 -13.90
N PHE A 172 -14.64 -21.74 -14.97
CA PHE A 172 -14.66 -20.27 -14.90
C PHE A 172 -15.67 -19.74 -13.88
N LYS A 173 -16.90 -20.26 -13.94
CA LYS A 173 -18.00 -19.83 -13.07
C LYS A 173 -17.73 -20.12 -11.59
N THR A 174 -17.12 -21.26 -11.29
CA THR A 174 -16.73 -21.63 -9.92
C THR A 174 -15.64 -20.68 -9.43
N CYS A 175 -14.57 -20.47 -10.22
CA CYS A 175 -13.53 -19.50 -9.88
C CYS A 175 -14.09 -18.10 -9.62
N GLN A 176 -14.93 -17.62 -10.53
CA GLN A 176 -15.59 -16.32 -10.39
C GLN A 176 -16.36 -16.22 -9.08
N THR A 177 -17.16 -17.24 -8.76
CA THR A 177 -17.95 -17.24 -7.53
C THR A 177 -17.05 -17.23 -6.29
N MET A 178 -15.98 -18.04 -6.28
CA MET A 178 -15.02 -18.07 -5.17
C MET A 178 -14.36 -16.70 -4.95
N VAL A 179 -13.91 -16.03 -6.02
CA VAL A 179 -13.28 -14.70 -5.94
C VAL A 179 -14.29 -13.64 -5.50
N THR A 180 -15.47 -13.55 -6.13
CA THR A 180 -16.47 -12.51 -5.82
C THR A 180 -17.05 -12.67 -4.40
N ARG A 181 -17.18 -13.91 -3.91
CA ARG A 181 -17.69 -14.21 -2.56
C ARG A 181 -16.59 -14.35 -1.51
N SER A 182 -15.33 -14.12 -1.87
CA SER A 182 -14.23 -14.14 -0.90
C SER A 182 -14.34 -13.00 0.11
N GLU A 183 -13.69 -13.17 1.25
CA GLU A 183 -13.42 -12.15 2.24
C GLU A 183 -11.91 -11.87 2.27
N PRO A 184 -11.44 -10.75 2.84
CA PRO A 184 -10.02 -10.37 2.77
C PRO A 184 -9.05 -11.49 3.21
N SER A 185 -9.46 -12.32 4.18
CA SER A 185 -8.64 -13.41 4.72
C SER A 185 -9.11 -14.82 4.37
N LEU A 186 -10.29 -14.97 3.76
CA LEU A 186 -10.93 -16.27 3.54
C LEU A 186 -11.35 -16.43 2.08
N LEU A 187 -11.05 -17.59 1.51
CA LEU A 187 -11.37 -17.95 0.14
C LEU A 187 -11.74 -19.43 0.09
N CYS A 188 -12.73 -19.80 -0.72
CA CYS A 188 -12.91 -21.19 -1.10
C CYS A 188 -11.94 -21.54 -2.22
N THR A 189 -11.26 -22.68 -2.12
CA THR A 189 -10.30 -23.16 -3.11
C THR A 189 -10.63 -24.58 -3.54
N SER A 190 -10.50 -24.85 -4.84
CA SER A 190 -10.76 -26.16 -5.44
C SER A 190 -9.61 -27.16 -5.18
N ASN A 191 -9.91 -28.45 -5.21
CA ASN A 191 -8.93 -29.54 -5.24
C ASN A 191 -8.41 -29.88 -6.65
N GLY A 192 -9.00 -29.31 -7.71
CA GLY A 192 -8.55 -29.52 -9.09
C GLY A 192 -9.25 -30.63 -9.86
N GLU A 193 -10.12 -31.43 -9.24
CA GLU A 193 -10.75 -32.59 -9.90
C GLU A 193 -11.86 -32.19 -10.90
N GLY A 194 -12.47 -31.03 -10.70
CA GLY A 194 -13.50 -30.47 -11.58
C GLY A 194 -14.83 -31.23 -11.60
N GLY A 195 -15.90 -30.55 -12.04
CA GLY A 195 -17.22 -31.17 -12.21
C GLY A 195 -17.80 -31.72 -10.89
N PRO A 196 -18.49 -32.87 -10.90
CA PRO A 196 -19.17 -33.39 -9.71
C PRO A 196 -18.22 -33.92 -8.63
N PHE A 197 -16.96 -34.17 -8.99
CA PHE A 197 -15.93 -34.64 -8.06
C PHE A 197 -15.18 -33.49 -7.40
N GLU A 198 -15.32 -32.27 -7.92
CA GLU A 198 -14.69 -31.08 -7.36
C GLU A 198 -15.04 -30.91 -5.88
N LYS A 199 -13.99 -30.88 -5.05
CA LYS A 199 -14.10 -30.57 -3.63
C LYS A 199 -13.48 -29.22 -3.36
N LEU A 200 -14.17 -28.45 -2.54
CA LEU A 200 -13.71 -27.15 -2.09
C LEU A 200 -13.33 -27.17 -0.62
N SER A 201 -12.29 -26.39 -0.33
CA SER A 201 -11.78 -26.17 1.01
C SER A 201 -11.77 -24.69 1.33
N LEU A 202 -12.08 -24.35 2.57
CA LEU A 202 -11.89 -23.01 3.10
C LEU A 202 -10.40 -22.79 3.32
N TYR A 203 -9.85 -21.81 2.64
CA TYR A 203 -8.46 -21.43 2.68
C TYR A 203 -8.31 -20.09 3.41
N ASN A 204 -7.42 -20.07 4.40
CA ASN A 204 -7.07 -18.86 5.14
C ASN A 204 -5.82 -18.25 4.53
N ARG A 205 -5.98 -17.09 3.89
CA ARG A 205 -4.89 -16.37 3.20
C ARG A 205 -3.82 -15.86 4.16
N LYS A 206 -4.19 -15.49 5.40
CA LYS A 206 -3.24 -15.01 6.41
C LYS A 206 -2.35 -16.14 6.94
N LEU A 207 -2.89 -17.35 7.03
CA LEU A 207 -2.16 -18.54 7.51
C LEU A 207 -1.56 -19.36 6.37
N ASP A 208 -1.81 -18.98 5.12
CA ASP A 208 -1.37 -19.68 3.92
C ASP A 208 -1.72 -21.19 3.94
N ARG A 209 -2.93 -21.54 4.38
CA ARG A 209 -3.35 -22.95 4.47
C ARG A 209 -4.85 -23.15 4.39
N ALA A 210 -5.24 -24.34 3.95
CA ALA A 210 -6.60 -24.84 4.11
C ALA A 210 -6.90 -25.05 5.62
N ILE A 211 -8.06 -24.61 6.07
CA ILE A 211 -8.52 -24.67 7.47
C ILE A 211 -9.82 -25.46 7.65
N GLY A 212 -10.39 -25.98 6.57
CA GLY A 212 -11.56 -26.86 6.54
C GLY A 212 -11.90 -27.18 5.09
N GLY A 213 -12.63 -28.26 4.80
CA GLY A 213 -12.94 -28.57 3.41
C GLY A 213 -13.48 -29.97 3.11
N GLY A 214 -13.39 -30.34 1.84
CA GLY A 214 -13.94 -31.59 1.30
C GLY A 214 -15.41 -31.50 0.91
N THR A 215 -15.91 -30.29 0.62
CA THR A 215 -17.35 -30.03 0.44
C THR A 215 -17.68 -29.39 -0.91
N GLN A 216 -18.96 -29.15 -1.18
CA GLN A 216 -19.45 -28.43 -2.36
C GLN A 216 -19.30 -26.91 -2.20
N LEU A 217 -19.39 -26.18 -3.32
CA LEU A 217 -19.12 -24.74 -3.37
C LEU A 217 -20.03 -23.96 -2.42
N GLU A 218 -21.33 -24.25 -2.46
CA GLU A 218 -22.35 -23.56 -1.65
C GLU A 218 -22.07 -23.71 -0.15
N GLN A 219 -21.68 -24.91 0.28
CA GLN A 219 -21.37 -25.19 1.68
C GLN A 219 -20.05 -24.56 2.13
N CYS A 220 -19.06 -24.47 1.24
CA CYS A 220 -17.83 -23.74 1.55
C CYS A 220 -18.13 -22.24 1.71
N LEU A 221 -18.90 -21.67 0.76
CA LEU A 221 -19.23 -20.24 0.76
C LEU A 221 -20.10 -19.83 1.96
N SER A 222 -21.01 -20.69 2.43
CA SER A 222 -21.83 -20.41 3.61
C SER A 222 -21.03 -20.23 4.89
N THR A 223 -19.77 -20.72 4.92
CA THR A 223 -18.85 -20.54 6.06
C THR A 223 -18.14 -19.17 6.02
N ILE A 224 -18.10 -18.52 4.86
CA ILE A 224 -17.50 -17.18 4.68
C ILE A 224 -18.53 -16.08 4.98
N SER A 225 -19.81 -16.31 4.67
CA SER A 225 -20.88 -15.32 4.72
C SER A 225 -21.66 -15.27 6.05
N GLN A 226 -21.00 -15.53 7.19
CA GLN A 226 -21.58 -15.37 8.53
C GLN A 226 -21.05 -14.09 9.19
#